data_AF-A0A9D8DYP4-F1
#
_entry.id   AF-A0A9D8DYP4-F1
#
_cell.length_a   1.000
_cell.length_b   1.000
_cell.length_c   1.000
_cell.angle_alpha   90.00
_cell.angle_beta   90.00
_cell.angle_gamma   90.00
#
_symmetry.space_group_name_H-M   'P 1'
#
loop_
_entity.id
_entity.type
_entity.pdbx_description
1 polymer ?
#
loop_
_entity_poly.entity_id
_entity_poly.type
_entity_poly.pdbx_seq_one_letter_code
_entity_poly.pdbx_strand_id
1 'polypeptide(L)'
;MTTTDASRSVSTDDFKVADLSLADFGRKEIELAEHEMPGLMALRDRYRGSAPLAGARITGSLHMTIQTAVLIETLVDLGAEVRWASCNIFSTQDHAAAALAVKGIPVFAWKGETLEEYWWCTEKALRWPDG
;
A
#
# COMPACT_ATOMS: atom_id res chain seq x y z
N MET A 1 11.46 28.86 -14.72
CA MET A 1 11.10 28.82 -13.29
C MET A 1 9.68 28.27 -13.21
N THR A 2 9.55 26.94 -13.35
CA THR A 2 8.27 26.24 -13.28
C THR A 2 8.13 25.71 -11.87
N THR A 3 7.19 26.31 -11.14
CA THR A 3 6.79 25.94 -9.79
C THR A 3 6.24 24.52 -9.80
N THR A 4 6.97 23.59 -9.19
CA THR A 4 6.46 22.27 -8.81
C THR A 4 5.51 22.48 -7.65
N ASP A 5 4.22 22.27 -7.88
CA ASP A 5 3.22 22.39 -6.83
C ASP A 5 3.30 21.17 -5.91
N ALA A 6 3.79 21.42 -4.69
CA ALA A 6 4.01 20.45 -3.64
C ALA A 6 2.81 20.48 -2.69
N SER A 7 1.82 19.62 -2.92
CA SER A 7 1.07 18.89 -1.89
C SER A 7 -0.16 18.24 -2.54
N ARG A 8 -0.06 16.96 -2.91
CA ARG A 8 -1.27 16.16 -3.09
C ARG A 8 -1.68 15.59 -1.76
N SER A 9 -2.69 16.21 -1.15
CA SER A 9 -3.45 15.57 -0.09
C SER A 9 -4.13 14.33 -0.68
N VAL A 10 -3.69 13.14 -0.29
CA VAL A 10 -4.48 11.91 -0.50
C VAL A 10 -5.82 12.15 0.20
N SER A 11 -6.92 12.08 -0.55
CA SER A 11 -8.26 12.20 0.00
C SER A 11 -8.44 11.15 1.10
N THR A 12 -9.09 11.52 2.21
CA THR A 12 -9.43 10.59 3.31
C THR A 12 -10.31 9.42 2.86
N ASP A 13 -10.78 9.42 1.62
CA ASP A 13 -11.66 8.41 1.03
C ASP A 13 -11.01 7.66 -0.17
N ASP A 14 -9.72 7.83 -0.45
CA ASP A 14 -9.04 7.17 -1.60
C ASP A 14 -8.52 5.77 -1.26
N PHE A 15 -9.39 4.94 -0.69
CA PHE A 15 -9.16 3.52 -0.43
C PHE A 15 -10.50 2.78 -0.36
N LYS A 16 -10.47 1.45 -0.44
CA LYS A 16 -11.61 0.60 -0.11
C LYS A 16 -11.12 -0.71 0.49
N VAL A 17 -11.41 -0.90 1.77
CA VAL A 17 -11.04 -2.08 2.57
C VAL A 17 -12.26 -2.59 3.35
N ALA A 18 -12.18 -3.77 3.95
CA ALA A 18 -13.30 -4.38 4.68
C ALA A 18 -13.67 -3.61 5.94
N ASP A 19 -12.71 -3.34 6.83
CA ASP A 19 -12.94 -2.73 8.14
C ASP A 19 -11.67 -2.03 8.66
N LEU A 20 -11.74 -0.71 8.86
CA LEU A 20 -10.63 0.08 9.39
C LEU A 20 -10.34 -0.18 10.87
N SER A 21 -11.30 -0.72 11.64
CA SER A 21 -11.10 -1.04 13.05
C SER A 21 -10.01 -2.10 13.27
N LEU A 22 -9.66 -2.84 12.22
CA LEU A 22 -8.62 -3.87 12.21
C LEU A 22 -7.19 -3.31 12.11
N ALA A 23 -7.02 -2.00 11.88
CA ALA A 23 -5.72 -1.39 11.62
C ALA A 23 -4.71 -1.61 12.75
N ASP A 24 -5.13 -1.50 14.01
CA ASP A 24 -4.23 -1.70 15.17
C ASP A 24 -3.72 -3.15 15.26
N PHE A 25 -4.57 -4.12 14.92
CA PHE A 25 -4.17 -5.52 14.87
C PHE A 25 -3.19 -5.75 13.71
N GLY A 26 -3.53 -5.23 12.51
CA GLY A 26 -2.64 -5.31 11.36
C GLY A 26 -1.30 -4.64 11.59
N ARG A 27 -1.26 -3.52 12.32
CA ARG A 27 0.01 -2.86 12.63
C ARG A 27 0.92 -3.76 13.45
N LYS A 28 0.40 -4.39 14.51
CA LYS A 28 1.16 -5.31 15.37
C LYS A 28 1.72 -6.50 14.59
N GLU A 29 0.93 -7.08 13.69
CA GLU A 29 1.42 -8.20 12.88
C GLU A 29 2.45 -7.78 11.84
N ILE A 30 2.34 -6.57 11.28
CA ILE A 30 3.37 -6.05 10.37
C ILE A 30 4.68 -5.80 11.12
N GLU A 31 4.64 -5.21 12.32
CA GLU A 31 5.83 -5.03 13.17
C GLU A 31 6.50 -6.39 13.47
N LEU A 32 5.72 -7.43 13.76
CA LEU A 32 6.25 -8.78 13.94
C LEU A 32 6.88 -9.32 12.63
N ALA A 33 6.22 -9.11 11.49
CA ALA A 33 6.71 -9.57 10.20
C ALA A 33 7.99 -8.86 9.75
N GLU A 34 8.22 -7.60 10.14
CA GLU A 34 9.47 -6.90 9.86
C GLU A 34 10.69 -7.64 10.43
N HIS A 35 10.55 -8.29 11.60
CA HIS A 35 11.61 -9.13 12.18
C HIS A 35 11.92 -10.38 11.34
N GLU A 36 10.93 -10.91 10.63
CA GLU A 36 11.04 -12.10 9.77
C GLU A 36 11.35 -11.76 8.30
N MET A 37 11.51 -10.47 7.97
CA MET A 37 11.78 -9.99 6.61
C MET A 37 13.08 -9.17 6.53
N PRO A 38 14.24 -9.74 6.94
CA PRO A 38 15.49 -9.00 7.08
C PRO A 38 15.99 -8.40 5.76
N GLY A 39 15.65 -9.02 4.62
CA GLY A 39 16.01 -8.48 3.31
C GLY A 39 15.37 -7.12 3.01
N LEU A 40 14.10 -6.93 3.35
CA LEU A 40 13.41 -5.65 3.15
C LEU A 40 13.91 -4.60 4.15
N MET A 41 14.11 -4.99 5.41
CA MET A 41 14.62 -4.08 6.43
C MET A 41 16.04 -3.60 6.09
N ALA A 42 16.91 -4.48 5.60
CA ALA A 42 18.24 -4.11 5.13
C ALA A 42 18.21 -3.15 3.93
N LEU A 43 17.22 -3.25 3.03
CA LEU A 43 17.04 -2.29 1.94
C LEU A 43 16.62 -0.92 2.45
N ARG A 44 15.68 -0.85 3.40
CA ARG A 44 15.27 0.41 4.04
C ARG A 44 16.47 1.11 4.70
N ASP A 45 17.30 0.35 5.41
CA ASP A 45 18.50 0.89 6.06
C ASP A 45 19.57 1.33 5.06
N ARG A 46 19.85 0.51 4.04
CA ARG A 46 20.87 0.83 3.02
C ARG A 46 20.58 2.13 2.28
N TYR A 47 19.32 2.41 1.99
CA TYR A 47 18.89 3.58 1.19
C TYR A 47 18.26 4.69 2.03
N ARG A 48 18.40 4.62 3.35
CA ARG A 48 17.91 5.63 4.28
C ARG A 48 18.47 7.00 3.90
N GLY A 49 17.58 7.95 3.63
CA GLY A 49 17.94 9.32 3.27
C GLY A 49 18.32 9.55 1.81
N SER A 50 18.43 8.51 0.97
CA SER A 50 18.72 8.68 -0.47
C SER A 50 17.47 8.69 -1.35
N ALA A 51 16.32 8.22 -0.83
CA ALA A 51 15.01 8.16 -1.50
C ALA A 51 15.10 7.74 -2.99
N PRO A 52 15.67 6.56 -3.31
CA PRO A 52 15.99 6.18 -4.69
C PRO A 52 14.77 6.00 -5.60
N LEU A 53 13.57 5.87 -5.03
CA LEU A 53 12.30 5.78 -5.76
C LEU A 53 11.52 7.10 -5.78
N ALA A 54 12.14 8.22 -5.37
CA ALA A 54 11.51 9.53 -5.42
C ALA A 54 10.94 9.84 -6.82
N GLY A 55 9.64 10.17 -6.88
CA GLY A 55 8.92 10.45 -8.12
C GLY A 55 8.41 9.22 -8.87
N ALA A 56 8.72 8.00 -8.39
CA ALA A 56 8.13 6.78 -8.94
C ALA A 56 6.66 6.65 -8.49
N ARG A 57 5.80 6.31 -9.45
CA ARG A 57 4.40 5.94 -9.21
C ARG A 57 4.24 4.44 -9.44
N ILE A 58 4.04 3.68 -8.36
CA ILE A 58 3.99 2.23 -8.40
C ILE A 58 2.56 1.76 -8.12
N THR A 59 1.92 1.16 -9.12
CA THR A 59 0.70 0.38 -8.90
C THR A 59 1.07 -1.08 -8.68
N GLY A 60 0.65 -1.66 -7.56
CA GLY A 60 0.83 -3.09 -7.26
C GLY A 60 -0.47 -3.88 -7.41
N SER A 61 -0.35 -5.08 -8.00
CA SER A 61 -1.39 -6.13 -7.98
C SER A 61 -0.74 -7.43 -7.51
N LEU A 62 -0.70 -7.60 -6.19
CA LEU A 62 -0.17 -8.77 -5.48
C LEU A 62 -1.07 -9.04 -4.29
N HIS A 63 -1.12 -10.27 -3.78
CA HIS A 63 -1.89 -10.61 -2.58
C HIS A 63 -1.68 -9.57 -1.47
N MET A 64 -2.78 -8.99 -0.99
CA MET A 64 -2.75 -7.95 0.03
C MET A 64 -2.64 -8.59 1.43
N THR A 65 -1.43 -9.04 1.76
CA THR A 65 -1.08 -9.70 3.03
C THR A 65 -0.21 -8.83 3.92
N ILE A 66 0.06 -9.29 5.14
CA ILE A 66 1.04 -8.69 6.07
C ILE A 66 2.42 -8.55 5.42
N GLN A 67 2.90 -9.58 4.70
CA GLN A 67 4.21 -9.55 4.04
C GLN A 67 4.24 -8.51 2.91
N THR A 68 3.17 -8.43 2.13
CA THR A 68 3.03 -7.39 1.11
C THR A 68 2.95 -6.00 1.72
N ALA A 69 2.36 -5.84 2.91
CA ALA A 69 2.37 -4.56 3.61
C ALA A 69 3.80 -4.12 3.98
N VAL A 70 4.68 -5.02 4.44
CA VAL A 70 6.10 -4.71 4.66
C VAL A 70 6.80 -4.29 3.36
N LEU A 71 6.47 -4.95 2.23
CA LEU A 71 6.96 -4.56 0.91
C LEU A 71 6.49 -3.16 0.52
N ILE A 72 5.20 -2.87 0.65
CA ILE A 72 4.60 -1.58 0.31
C ILE A 72 5.24 -0.47 1.14
N GLU A 73 5.36 -0.65 2.46
CA GLU A 73 6.01 0.33 3.33
C GLU A 73 7.49 0.51 2.98
N THR A 74 8.16 -0.54 2.51
CA THR A 74 9.54 -0.42 1.99
C THR A 74 9.59 0.47 0.75
N LEU A 75 8.67 0.30 -0.21
CA LEU A 75 8.63 1.14 -1.41
C LEU A 75 8.39 2.62 -1.05
N VAL A 76 7.48 2.88 -0.12
CA VAL A 76 7.18 4.23 0.39
C VAL A 76 8.38 4.82 1.12
N ASP A 77 9.04 4.08 2.01
CA ASP A 77 10.24 4.53 2.73
C ASP A 77 11.40 4.86 1.76
N LEU A 78 11.45 4.18 0.62
CA LEU A 78 12.39 4.45 -0.47
C LEU A 78 11.97 5.62 -1.38
N GLY A 79 10.84 6.26 -1.13
CA GLY A 79 10.38 7.49 -1.79
C GLY A 79 9.31 7.32 -2.87
N ALA A 80 8.78 6.11 -3.08
CA ALA A 80 7.74 5.89 -4.07
C ALA A 80 6.36 6.37 -3.59
N GLU A 81 5.55 6.87 -4.52
CA GLU A 81 4.09 6.89 -4.34
C GLU A 81 3.55 5.52 -4.76
N VAL A 82 2.63 4.96 -3.98
CA VAL A 82 2.11 3.61 -4.21
C VAL A 82 0.59 3.57 -4.18
N ARG A 83 0.00 2.72 -5.03
CA ARG A 83 -1.43 2.34 -5.02
C ARG A 83 -1.52 0.83 -5.15
N TRP A 84 -2.47 0.20 -4.48
CA TRP A 84 -2.48 -1.27 -4.41
C TRP A 84 -3.86 -1.90 -4.57
N ALA A 85 -3.91 -3.03 -5.26
CA ALA A 85 -5.02 -3.97 -5.28
C ALA A 85 -4.51 -5.39 -5.04
N SER A 86 -5.39 -6.28 -4.57
CA SER A 86 -5.07 -7.71 -4.50
C SER A 86 -5.09 -8.34 -5.89
N CYS A 87 -4.32 -9.41 -6.11
CA CYS A 87 -4.37 -10.21 -7.34
C CYS A 87 -5.21 -11.50 -7.18
N ASN A 88 -5.90 -11.67 -6.04
CA ASN A 88 -6.82 -12.78 -5.82
C ASN A 88 -7.88 -12.43 -4.77
N ILE A 89 -9.14 -12.72 -5.12
CA ILE A 89 -10.35 -12.37 -4.36
C ILE A 89 -10.41 -12.92 -2.92
N PHE A 90 -9.61 -13.93 -2.56
CA PHE A 90 -9.62 -14.54 -1.21
C PHE A 90 -8.31 -14.34 -0.44
N SER A 91 -7.30 -13.75 -1.08
CA SER A 91 -5.95 -13.67 -0.54
C SER A 91 -5.72 -12.51 0.43
N THR A 92 -6.58 -11.49 0.39
CA THR A 92 -6.46 -10.32 1.25
C THR A 92 -6.57 -10.70 2.73
N GLN A 93 -5.65 -10.13 3.51
CA GLN A 93 -5.72 -10.10 4.97
C GLN A 93 -6.22 -8.71 5.36
N ASP A 94 -7.49 -8.61 5.76
CA ASP A 94 -8.18 -7.32 5.89
C ASP A 94 -7.53 -6.38 6.92
N HIS A 95 -6.93 -6.93 7.98
CA HIS A 95 -6.17 -6.18 8.97
C HIS A 95 -4.88 -5.57 8.38
N ALA A 96 -4.19 -6.26 7.47
CA ALA A 96 -3.05 -5.71 6.74
C ALA A 96 -3.47 -4.55 5.82
N ALA A 97 -4.58 -4.73 5.08
CA ALA A 97 -5.15 -3.70 4.22
C ALA A 97 -5.57 -2.45 5.03
N ALA A 98 -6.24 -2.65 6.16
CA ALA A 98 -6.66 -1.59 7.07
C ALA A 98 -5.48 -0.79 7.64
N ALA A 99 -4.41 -1.48 8.06
CA ALA A 99 -3.22 -0.83 8.59
C ALA A 99 -2.57 0.12 7.57
N LEU A 100 -2.48 -0.29 6.30
CA LEU A 100 -1.97 0.56 5.23
C LEU A 100 -2.91 1.72 4.90
N ALA A 101 -4.22 1.47 4.85
CA ALA A 101 -5.21 2.50 4.57
C ALA A 101 -5.20 3.61 5.63
N VAL A 102 -5.12 3.27 6.93
CA VAL A 102 -4.99 4.26 8.02
C VAL A 102 -3.66 5.02 7.96
N LYS A 103 -2.59 4.41 7.43
CA LYS A 103 -1.31 5.09 7.14
C LYS A 103 -1.42 6.06 5.94
N GLY A 104 -2.57 6.15 5.28
CA GLY A 104 -2.81 7.03 4.14
C GLY A 104 -2.34 6.45 2.80
N ILE A 105 -2.12 5.14 2.72
CA ILE A 105 -1.71 4.46 1.48
C ILE A 105 -2.97 3.93 0.76
N PRO A 106 -3.21 4.31 -0.52
CA PRO A 106 -4.36 3.84 -1.28
C PRO A 106 -4.36 2.31 -1.49
N VAL A 107 -5.27 1.62 -0.82
CA VAL A 107 -5.48 0.16 -0.94
C VAL A 107 -6.93 -0.10 -1.33
N PHE A 108 -7.13 -0.87 -2.39
CA PHE A 108 -8.43 -1.33 -2.88
C PHE A 108 -8.43 -2.86 -2.84
N ALA A 109 -8.72 -3.41 -1.67
CA ALA A 109 -8.68 -4.86 -1.46
C ALA A 109 -9.46 -5.26 -0.20
N TRP A 110 -10.22 -6.34 -0.29
CA TRP A 110 -10.78 -7.05 0.87
C TRP A 110 -10.88 -8.55 0.60
N LYS A 111 -11.03 -9.34 1.66
CA LYS A 111 -11.24 -10.78 1.52
C LYS A 111 -12.69 -11.06 1.08
N GLY A 112 -12.84 -11.87 0.04
CA GLY A 112 -14.16 -12.28 -0.46
C GLY A 112 -14.77 -11.33 -1.47
N GLU A 113 -13.95 -10.62 -2.25
CA GLU A 113 -14.39 -9.81 -3.41
C GLU A 113 -15.21 -10.66 -4.41
N THR A 114 -16.20 -10.05 -5.06
CA THR A 114 -16.74 -10.58 -6.33
C THR A 114 -15.76 -10.33 -7.47
N LEU A 115 -15.99 -10.96 -8.64
CA LEU A 115 -15.17 -10.68 -9.82
C LEU A 115 -15.36 -9.24 -10.32
N GLU A 116 -16.55 -8.66 -10.22
CA GLU A 116 -16.74 -7.24 -10.58
C GLU A 116 -15.96 -6.33 -9.64
N GLU A 117 -16.00 -6.61 -8.33
CA GLU A 117 -15.26 -5.85 -7.32
C GLU A 117 -13.75 -5.96 -7.52
N TYR A 118 -13.25 -7.16 -7.80
CA TYR A 118 -11.84 -7.40 -8.11
C TYR A 118 -11.32 -6.53 -9.28
N TRP A 119 -12.07 -6.49 -10.38
CA TRP A 119 -11.69 -5.67 -11.54
C TRP A 119 -11.85 -4.18 -11.26
N TRP A 120 -12.86 -3.78 -10.49
CA TRP A 120 -13.00 -2.41 -10.01
C TRP A 120 -11.80 -1.99 -9.13
N CYS A 121 -11.37 -2.84 -8.21
CA CYS A 121 -10.18 -2.62 -7.38
C CYS A 121 -8.94 -2.44 -8.24
N THR A 122 -8.77 -3.29 -9.26
CA THR A 122 -7.67 -3.21 -10.22
C THR A 122 -7.66 -1.87 -10.97
N GLU A 123 -8.83 -1.42 -11.47
CA GLU A 123 -8.97 -0.12 -12.12
C GLU A 123 -8.61 1.03 -11.16
N LYS A 124 -9.09 0.98 -9.91
CA LYS A 124 -8.82 2.01 -8.89
C LYS A 124 -7.35 2.10 -8.50
N ALA A 125 -6.64 0.97 -8.44
CA ALA A 125 -5.21 0.94 -8.18
C ALA A 125 -4.39 1.48 -9.37
N LEU A 126 -4.85 1.25 -10.61
CA LEU A 126 -4.20 1.76 -11.83
C LEU A 126 -4.47 3.25 -12.09
N ARG A 127 -5.62 3.77 -11.62
CA ARG A 127 -6.01 5.15 -11.86
C ARG A 127 -5.37 6.09 -10.85
N TRP A 128 -4.47 6.93 -11.34
CA TRP A 128 -3.84 8.00 -10.56
C TRP A 128 -4.68 9.29 -10.66
N PRO A 129 -4.59 10.22 -9.69
CA PRO A 129 -5.38 11.46 -9.70
C PRO A 129 -5.25 12.33 -10.96
N ASP A 130 -4.19 12.14 -11.75
CA ASP A 130 -3.86 12.94 -12.95
C ASP A 130 -4.22 12.31 -14.29
N GLY A 131 -4.80 11.12 -14.30
CA GLY A 131 -5.08 10.36 -15.53
C GLY A 131 -4.45 8.99 -15.51
#